data_AF-A0A7J3X7E7-F1
#
_entry.id   AF-A0A7J3X7E7-F1
#
_cell.length_a   1.000
_cell.length_b   1.000
_cell.length_c   1.000
_cell.angle_alpha   90.00
_cell.angle_beta   90.00
_cell.angle_gamma   90.00
#
_symmetry.space_group_name_H-M   'P 1'
#
loop_
_entity.id
_entity.type
_entity.pdbx_description
1 polymer ?
#
loop_
_entity_poly.entity_id
_entity_poly.type
_entity_poly.pdbx_seq_one_letter_code
_entity_poly.pdbx_strand_id
1 'polypeptide(L)'
;MLADAVRVKGQGYLAASIVLWLRRLSPRLRVLVDPFPPVIPSPRAVCGCLRGERKGTIYTASFIGLAAYPEPATGDVEEGGEVLVREPLLSLEACRGAPGEGTVLPASILSVQLALCARDKRVYRIQRGPLPLSDEVAKPLWELLEALDLVHDGGNACPPGFHEGRAEVVARAGTYSEAFEVPVFLDENVEQVAALVACRLLGREVSTPPRLVVLDAGDRVFFEVGALGGDSSVKLRVGESGFVRVVYSRSYGRIVGVRGVVDRRLAEGVLDSSVTLLLSHEELCRKVPALAVARSSLFEGCAVLRGLLGLAARLCI
;
A
#
# COMPACT_ATOMS: atom_id res chain seq x y z
N MET A 1 12.02 18.02 -21.58
CA MET A 1 10.63 18.48 -21.77
C MET A 1 9.77 17.70 -20.78
N LEU A 2 8.96 18.40 -19.98
CA LEU A 2 7.90 17.75 -19.18
C LEU A 2 6.83 17.27 -20.15
N ALA A 3 6.27 16.09 -19.91
CA ALA A 3 5.17 15.57 -20.71
C ALA A 3 3.97 16.54 -20.67
N ASP A 4 3.48 16.98 -21.83
CA ASP A 4 2.27 17.84 -21.90
C ASP A 4 0.99 17.06 -21.54
N ALA A 5 1.03 15.74 -21.76
CA ALA A 5 0.02 14.80 -21.32
C ALA A 5 0.64 13.49 -20.85
N VAL A 6 0.06 12.90 -19.81
CA VAL A 6 0.35 11.52 -19.37
C VAL A 6 -0.91 10.68 -19.52
N ARG A 7 -0.78 9.54 -20.19
CA ARG A 7 -1.86 8.56 -20.29
C ARG A 7 -1.74 7.49 -19.22
N VAL A 8 -2.80 7.23 -18.46
CA VAL A 8 -2.90 6.16 -17.48
C VAL A 8 -3.93 5.14 -17.94
N LYS A 9 -3.46 3.94 -18.29
CA LYS A 9 -4.26 2.78 -18.68
C LYS A 9 -4.42 1.86 -17.48
N GLY A 10 -5.64 1.70 -16.99
CA GLY A 10 -5.93 0.93 -15.77
C GLY A 10 -7.15 1.48 -15.04
N GLN A 11 -7.80 0.64 -14.23
CA GLN A 11 -9.17 0.90 -13.75
C GLN A 11 -9.39 0.68 -12.25
N GLY A 12 -8.42 0.18 -11.50
CA GLY A 12 -8.57 -0.07 -10.06
C GLY A 12 -7.95 1.03 -9.19
N TYR A 13 -7.73 0.69 -7.92
CA TYR A 13 -7.33 1.65 -6.88
C TYR A 13 -5.94 2.22 -7.13
N LEU A 14 -5.02 1.43 -7.68
CA LEU A 14 -3.66 1.90 -7.98
C LEU A 14 -3.66 2.90 -9.15
N ALA A 15 -4.40 2.61 -10.23
CA ALA A 15 -4.55 3.55 -11.33
C ALA A 15 -5.19 4.87 -10.89
N ALA A 16 -6.27 4.81 -10.11
CA ALA A 16 -6.91 6.00 -9.55
C ALA A 16 -5.97 6.80 -8.63
N SER A 17 -5.16 6.12 -7.82
CA SER A 17 -4.18 6.76 -6.94
C SER A 17 -3.08 7.48 -7.74
N ILE A 18 -2.57 6.88 -8.82
CA ILE A 18 -1.59 7.52 -9.71
C ILE A 18 -2.15 8.80 -10.31
N VAL A 19 -3.40 8.77 -10.80
CA VAL A 19 -4.08 9.94 -11.37
C VAL A 19 -4.20 11.07 -10.33
N LEU A 20 -4.63 10.75 -9.11
CA LEU A 20 -4.73 11.72 -8.02
C LEU A 20 -3.36 12.32 -7.65
N TRP A 21 -2.30 11.51 -7.63
CA TRP A 21 -0.94 11.98 -7.33
C TRP A 21 -0.34 12.84 -8.43
N LEU A 22 -0.48 12.44 -9.70
CA LEU A 22 -0.07 13.25 -10.85
C LEU A 22 -0.71 14.64 -10.80
N ARG A 23 -2.02 14.69 -10.52
CA ARG A 23 -2.73 15.97 -10.43
C ARG A 23 -2.29 16.80 -9.23
N ARG A 24 -2.07 16.16 -8.08
CA ARG A 24 -1.60 16.84 -6.88
C ARG A 24 -0.21 17.47 -7.08
N LEU A 25 0.68 16.78 -7.78
CA LEU A 25 2.06 17.23 -8.00
C LEU A 25 2.20 18.18 -9.20
N SER A 26 1.33 18.07 -10.20
CA SER A 26 1.28 18.96 -11.35
C SER A 26 -0.17 19.26 -11.75
N PRO A 27 -0.80 20.29 -11.15
CA PRO A 27 -2.17 20.71 -11.48
C PRO A 27 -2.34 21.29 -12.89
N ARG A 28 -1.29 21.34 -13.71
CA ARG A 28 -1.38 21.77 -15.11
C ARG A 28 -1.21 20.59 -16.09
N LEU A 29 -0.72 19.45 -15.61
CA LEU A 29 -0.58 18.26 -16.42
C LEU A 29 -1.96 17.77 -16.89
N ARG A 30 -2.08 17.50 -18.19
CA ARG A 30 -3.24 16.78 -18.74
C ARG A 30 -3.07 15.30 -18.46
N VAL A 31 -4.08 14.69 -17.86
CA VAL A 31 -4.06 13.26 -17.52
C VAL A 31 -5.16 12.57 -18.34
N LEU A 32 -4.75 11.72 -19.28
CA LEU A 32 -5.65 10.94 -20.11
C LEU A 32 -5.88 9.58 -19.45
N VAL A 33 -7.13 9.14 -19.32
CA VAL A 33 -7.44 7.88 -18.63
C VAL A 33 -8.43 7.02 -19.42
N ASP A 34 -8.33 5.71 -19.23
CA ASP A 34 -9.43 4.81 -19.56
C ASP A 34 -10.61 5.06 -18.60
N PRO A 35 -11.86 4.80 -19.00
CA PRO A 35 -13.01 4.97 -18.12
C PRO A 35 -12.88 4.14 -16.84
N PHE A 36 -13.00 4.79 -15.69
CA PHE A 36 -13.03 4.09 -14.39
C PHE A 36 -14.37 3.39 -14.17
N PRO A 37 -14.39 2.24 -13.45
CA PRO A 37 -15.63 1.64 -12.99
C PRO A 37 -16.34 2.61 -12.02
N PRO A 38 -17.68 2.49 -11.86
CA PRO A 38 -18.46 3.42 -11.03
C PRO A 38 -17.93 3.55 -9.60
N VAL A 39 -17.39 2.46 -9.05
CA VAL A 39 -16.86 2.36 -7.69
C VAL A 39 -15.48 1.71 -7.73
N ILE A 40 -14.52 2.36 -7.08
CA ILE A 40 -13.13 1.92 -6.99
C ILE A 40 -12.78 1.71 -5.51
N PRO A 41 -12.85 0.47 -5.00
CA PRO A 41 -12.56 0.17 -3.60
C PRO A 41 -11.05 0.09 -3.35
N SER A 42 -10.58 0.69 -2.25
CA SER A 42 -9.26 0.38 -1.70
C SER A 42 -9.21 -1.05 -1.16
N PRO A 43 -8.02 -1.67 -1.07
CA PRO A 43 -7.86 -2.96 -0.39
C PRO A 43 -8.44 -2.98 1.02
N ARG A 44 -8.32 -1.87 1.77
CA ARG A 44 -8.93 -1.79 3.10
C ARG A 44 -10.45 -1.68 3.06
N ALA A 45 -11.04 -1.05 2.05
CA ALA A 45 -12.49 -1.06 1.86
C ALA A 45 -13.02 -2.48 1.63
N VAL A 46 -12.26 -3.29 0.90
CA VAL A 46 -12.54 -4.73 0.75
C VAL A 46 -12.45 -5.44 2.10
N CYS A 47 -11.39 -5.21 2.88
CA CYS A 47 -11.22 -5.76 4.22
C CYS A 47 -12.38 -5.41 5.17
N GLY A 48 -12.80 -4.14 5.19
CA GLY A 48 -13.94 -3.68 5.98
C GLY A 48 -15.21 -4.43 5.60
N CYS A 49 -15.50 -4.56 4.31
CA CYS A 49 -16.66 -5.33 3.83
C CYS A 49 -16.62 -6.80 4.27
N LEU A 50 -15.45 -7.45 4.23
CA LEU A 50 -15.29 -8.83 4.70
C LEU A 50 -15.58 -8.96 6.21
N ARG A 51 -15.18 -7.98 7.01
CA ARG A 51 -15.46 -7.87 8.45
C ARG A 51 -16.88 -7.42 8.79
N GLY A 52 -17.68 -7.01 7.80
CA GLY A 52 -18.99 -6.40 8.04
C GLY A 52 -18.93 -4.97 8.59
N GLU A 53 -17.80 -4.29 8.41
CA GLU A 53 -17.55 -2.93 8.88
C GLU A 53 -17.52 -1.93 7.71
N ARG A 54 -18.01 -0.71 7.92
CA ARG A 54 -17.78 0.40 6.97
C ARG A 54 -16.43 1.05 7.27
N LYS A 55 -15.34 0.47 6.76
CA LYS A 55 -13.97 0.99 6.88
C LYS A 55 -13.31 1.10 5.50
N GLY A 56 -12.32 1.99 5.38
CA GLY A 56 -11.50 2.17 4.17
C GLY A 56 -12.02 3.20 3.17
N THR A 57 -11.21 3.48 2.15
CA THR A 57 -11.49 4.50 1.13
C THR A 57 -12.19 3.89 -0.07
N ILE A 58 -13.23 4.55 -0.55
CA ILE A 58 -13.92 4.20 -1.80
C ILE A 58 -14.00 5.47 -2.65
N TYR A 59 -13.45 5.41 -3.86
CA TYR A 59 -13.64 6.47 -4.84
C TYR A 59 -14.79 6.14 -5.78
N THR A 60 -15.45 7.17 -6.29
CA THR A 60 -16.36 7.05 -7.43
C THR A 60 -15.68 7.62 -8.68
N ALA A 61 -16.05 7.10 -9.85
CA ALA A 61 -15.59 7.66 -11.12
C ALA A 61 -15.89 9.18 -11.20
N SER A 62 -17.05 9.61 -10.68
CA SER A 62 -17.43 11.02 -10.59
C SER A 62 -16.51 11.83 -9.66
N PHE A 63 -16.14 11.30 -8.48
CA PHE A 63 -15.21 11.97 -7.59
C PHE A 63 -13.83 12.12 -8.24
N ILE A 64 -13.31 11.08 -8.88
CA ILE A 64 -12.02 11.16 -9.59
C ILE A 64 -12.14 12.16 -10.75
N GLY A 65 -13.24 12.13 -11.50
CA GLY A 65 -13.57 13.09 -12.54
C GLY A 65 -13.54 14.54 -12.06
N LEU A 66 -14.14 14.81 -10.90
CA LEU A 66 -14.21 16.16 -10.32
C LEU A 66 -12.90 16.59 -9.63
N ALA A 67 -12.23 15.69 -8.91
CA ALA A 67 -11.07 16.03 -8.10
C ALA A 67 -9.76 16.06 -8.91
N ALA A 68 -9.65 15.19 -9.93
CA ALA A 68 -8.47 15.09 -10.77
C ALA A 68 -8.64 15.70 -12.17
N TYR A 69 -9.88 15.97 -12.61
CA TYR A 69 -10.20 16.40 -13.98
C TYR A 69 -9.46 15.61 -15.08
N PRO A 70 -9.40 14.27 -15.00
CA PRO A 70 -8.80 13.49 -16.06
C PRO A 70 -9.68 13.60 -17.31
N GLU A 71 -9.05 13.67 -18.47
CA GLU A 71 -9.73 13.63 -19.76
C GLU A 71 -9.85 12.16 -20.20
N PRO A 72 -10.99 11.72 -20.74
CA PRO A 72 -11.06 10.40 -21.37
C PRO A 72 -10.06 10.35 -22.52
N ALA A 73 -9.41 9.21 -22.73
CA ALA A 73 -8.48 9.04 -23.86
C ALA A 73 -9.24 9.11 -25.20
N THR A 74 -9.40 10.31 -25.76
CA THR A 74 -10.04 10.56 -27.05
C THR A 74 -9.11 11.34 -27.97
N GLY A 75 -8.68 10.72 -29.07
CA GLY A 75 -7.87 11.35 -30.14
C GLY A 75 -6.35 11.15 -30.05
N ASP A 76 -5.65 11.64 -31.07
CA ASP A 76 -4.18 11.64 -31.18
C ASP A 76 -3.61 12.86 -30.46
N VAL A 77 -3.47 12.76 -29.14
CA VAL A 77 -2.67 13.72 -28.36
C VAL A 77 -1.22 13.24 -28.39
N GLU A 78 -0.25 14.12 -28.62
CA GLU A 78 1.17 13.78 -28.43
C GLU A 78 1.40 13.45 -26.94
N GLU A 79 1.48 12.15 -26.65
CA GLU A 79 1.68 11.63 -25.30
C GLU A 79 3.15 11.81 -24.90
N GLY A 80 3.42 12.61 -23.87
CA GLY A 80 4.76 12.75 -23.30
C GLY A 80 5.12 11.64 -22.32
N GLY A 81 4.13 10.85 -21.87
CA GLY A 81 4.32 9.68 -21.02
C GLY A 81 3.10 8.75 -20.96
N GLU A 82 3.35 7.48 -20.66
CA GLU A 82 2.38 6.40 -20.56
C GLU A 82 2.57 5.65 -19.23
N VAL A 83 1.48 5.29 -18.58
CA VAL A 83 1.45 4.38 -17.44
C VAL A 83 0.45 3.28 -17.73
N LEU A 84 0.91 2.04 -17.75
CA LEU A 84 0.08 0.86 -17.81
C LEU A 84 0.02 0.23 -16.41
N VAL A 85 -1.18 0.10 -15.86
CA VAL A 85 -1.45 -0.55 -14.59
C VAL A 85 -2.24 -1.83 -14.85
N ARG A 86 -1.65 -2.96 -14.51
CA ARG A 86 -2.30 -4.28 -14.49
C ARG A 86 -2.46 -4.69 -13.05
N GLU A 87 -3.62 -4.41 -12.47
CA GLU A 87 -3.96 -4.81 -11.12
C GLU A 87 -5.04 -5.90 -11.12
N PRO A 88 -4.99 -6.85 -10.18
CA PRO A 88 -6.11 -7.77 -9.98
C PRO A 88 -7.33 -6.93 -9.61
N LEU A 89 -8.43 -7.10 -10.34
CA LEU A 89 -9.68 -6.43 -10.03
C LEU A 89 -10.21 -6.96 -8.70
N LEU A 90 -9.93 -6.22 -7.63
CA LEU A 90 -10.52 -6.44 -6.31
C LEU A 90 -11.96 -5.91 -6.34
N SER A 91 -12.90 -6.70 -6.85
CA SER A 91 -14.31 -6.34 -6.76
C SER A 91 -14.87 -6.75 -5.40
N LEU A 92 -15.68 -5.86 -4.80
CA LEU A 92 -16.43 -6.18 -3.59
C LEU A 92 -17.34 -7.39 -3.80
N GLU A 93 -17.80 -7.59 -5.03
CA GLU A 93 -18.64 -8.72 -5.44
C GLU A 93 -17.86 -10.03 -5.47
N ALA A 94 -16.63 -10.06 -6.00
CA ALA A 94 -15.77 -11.24 -5.95
C ALA A 94 -15.39 -11.63 -4.50
N CYS A 95 -15.35 -10.65 -3.59
CA CYS A 95 -15.13 -10.89 -2.16
C CYS A 95 -16.40 -11.32 -1.40
N ARG A 96 -17.58 -10.97 -1.92
CA ARG A 96 -18.88 -11.41 -1.39
C ARG A 96 -19.28 -12.79 -1.94
N GLY A 97 -18.82 -13.11 -3.15
CA GLY A 97 -18.99 -14.40 -3.81
C GLY A 97 -17.68 -15.17 -3.85
N ALA A 98 -17.26 -15.73 -2.72
CA ALA A 98 -16.19 -16.73 -2.69
C ALA A 98 -16.76 -18.14 -2.40
N PRO A 99 -16.17 -19.19 -2.97
CA PRO A 99 -16.72 -20.53 -3.10
C PRO A 99 -16.38 -21.40 -1.88
N GLY A 100 -17.40 -21.88 -1.16
CA GLY A 100 -17.24 -22.86 -0.07
C GLY A 100 -16.46 -22.36 1.16
N GLU A 101 -16.69 -23.00 2.29
CA GLU A 101 -15.84 -22.83 3.47
C GLU A 101 -14.43 -23.41 3.20
N GLY A 102 -13.37 -22.71 3.63
CA GLY A 102 -12.02 -23.30 3.69
C GLY A 102 -11.16 -23.24 2.41
N THR A 103 -11.32 -22.23 1.55
CA THR A 103 -10.39 -22.03 0.42
C THR A 103 -8.96 -21.81 0.94
N VAL A 104 -7.99 -22.59 0.45
CA VAL A 104 -6.59 -22.48 0.85
C VAL A 104 -5.85 -21.51 -0.07
N LEU A 105 -5.28 -20.46 0.52
CA LEU A 105 -4.48 -19.45 -0.16
C LEU A 105 -2.98 -19.65 0.12
N PRO A 106 -2.08 -19.30 -0.82
CA PRO A 106 -0.64 -19.39 -0.60
C PRO A 106 -0.17 -18.42 0.49
N ALA A 107 0.96 -18.72 1.15
CA ALA A 107 1.56 -17.82 2.13
C ALA A 107 1.97 -16.49 1.49
N SER A 108 1.21 -15.43 1.76
CA SER A 108 1.51 -14.07 1.31
C SER A 108 0.88 -13.05 2.26
N ILE A 109 1.35 -11.80 2.22
CA ILE A 109 0.76 -10.69 3.00
C ILE A 109 -0.72 -10.49 2.66
N LEU A 110 -1.08 -10.58 1.37
CA LEU A 110 -2.46 -10.52 0.89
C LEU A 110 -3.31 -11.63 1.52
N SER A 111 -2.87 -12.88 1.37
CA SER A 111 -3.61 -14.06 1.84
C SER A 111 -3.83 -14.01 3.35
N VAL A 112 -2.79 -13.61 4.09
CA VAL A 112 -2.87 -13.43 5.55
C VAL A 112 -3.92 -12.38 5.90
N GLN A 113 -3.88 -11.20 5.27
CA GLN A 113 -4.82 -10.13 5.58
C GLN A 113 -6.26 -10.52 5.21
N LEU A 114 -6.48 -11.19 4.07
CA LEU A 114 -7.80 -11.70 3.67
C LEU A 114 -8.34 -12.71 4.68
N ALA A 115 -7.53 -13.68 5.10
CA ALA A 115 -7.93 -14.68 6.09
C ALA A 115 -8.26 -14.04 7.43
N LEU A 116 -7.46 -13.08 7.90
CA LEU A 116 -7.75 -12.33 9.12
C LEU A 116 -9.05 -11.52 9.01
N CYS A 117 -9.32 -10.91 7.85
CA CYS A 117 -10.54 -10.12 7.63
C CYS A 117 -11.81 -10.97 7.48
N ALA A 118 -11.69 -12.17 6.96
CA ALA A 118 -12.81 -13.09 6.76
C ALA A 118 -12.87 -14.21 7.81
N ARG A 119 -12.12 -14.08 8.93
CA ARG A 119 -11.94 -15.14 9.93
C ARG A 119 -13.26 -15.66 10.50
N ASP A 120 -14.21 -14.77 10.80
CA ASP A 120 -15.49 -15.13 11.41
C ASP A 120 -16.37 -15.95 10.46
N LYS A 121 -16.11 -15.83 9.15
CA LYS A 121 -16.79 -16.57 8.08
C LYS A 121 -16.03 -17.81 7.62
N ARG A 122 -14.82 -18.05 8.16
CA ARG A 122 -13.94 -19.20 7.81
C ARG A 122 -13.76 -19.42 6.31
N VAL A 123 -13.73 -18.33 5.54
CA VAL A 123 -13.68 -18.38 4.07
C VAL A 123 -12.31 -18.82 3.58
N TYR A 124 -11.25 -18.33 4.23
CA TYR A 124 -9.87 -18.55 3.78
C TYR A 124 -9.03 -19.19 4.87
N ARG A 125 -8.25 -20.18 4.46
CA ARG A 125 -7.11 -20.73 5.20
C ARG A 125 -5.83 -20.43 4.44
N ILE A 126 -4.70 -20.43 5.15
CA ILE A 126 -3.41 -20.06 4.60
C ILE A 126 -2.53 -21.30 4.62
N GLN A 127 -2.01 -21.67 3.46
CA GLN A 127 -0.99 -22.69 3.35
C GLN A 127 0.26 -22.22 4.13
N ARG A 128 0.79 -23.06 5.01
CA ARG A 128 2.02 -22.74 5.74
C ARG A 128 3.18 -22.55 4.75
N GLY A 129 3.94 -21.48 4.94
CA GLY A 129 5.05 -21.16 4.04
C GLY A 129 5.83 -19.91 4.48
N PRO A 130 6.90 -19.55 3.75
CA PRO A 130 7.64 -18.34 4.04
C PRO A 130 6.77 -17.10 3.80
N LEU A 131 6.73 -16.20 4.78
CA LEU A 131 6.19 -14.86 4.60
C LEU A 131 7.34 -13.90 4.29
N PRO A 132 7.13 -12.89 3.44
CA PRO A 132 8.13 -11.86 3.20
C PRO A 132 8.12 -10.88 4.38
N LEU A 133 8.51 -11.34 5.58
CA LEU A 133 8.57 -10.63 6.87
C LEU A 133 9.82 -11.09 7.61
N SER A 134 10.34 -10.30 8.56
CA SER A 134 11.35 -10.82 9.48
C SER A 134 10.76 -11.88 10.42
N ASP A 135 11.57 -12.84 10.84
CA ASP A 135 11.17 -13.91 11.77
C ASP A 135 10.54 -13.38 13.07
N GLU A 136 11.03 -12.22 13.56
CA GLU A 136 10.52 -11.59 14.77
C GLU A 136 9.06 -11.16 14.66
N VAL A 137 8.59 -10.82 13.45
CA VAL A 137 7.20 -10.44 13.18
C VAL A 137 6.43 -11.65 12.65
N ALA A 138 7.05 -12.48 11.80
CA ALA A 138 6.42 -13.64 11.19
C ALA A 138 6.03 -14.72 12.20
N LYS A 139 6.89 -15.02 13.19
CA LYS A 139 6.62 -16.04 14.21
C LYS A 139 5.35 -15.75 15.03
N PRO A 140 5.21 -14.59 15.71
CA PRO A 140 4.00 -14.30 16.47
C PRO A 140 2.75 -14.15 15.59
N LEU A 141 2.92 -13.80 14.31
CA LEU A 141 1.83 -13.80 13.34
C LEU A 141 1.34 -15.22 13.04
N TRP A 142 2.26 -16.17 12.79
CA TRP A 142 1.90 -17.58 12.60
C TRP A 142 1.25 -18.18 13.85
N GLU A 143 1.78 -17.92 15.04
CA GLU A 143 1.17 -18.36 16.32
C GLU A 143 -0.28 -17.86 16.46
N LEU A 144 -0.54 -16.60 16.05
CA LEU A 144 -1.89 -16.06 16.04
C LEU A 144 -2.78 -16.75 14.99
N LEU A 145 -2.28 -16.97 13.78
CA LEU A 145 -3.05 -17.63 12.71
C LEU A 145 -3.41 -19.07 13.10
N GLU A 146 -2.50 -19.79 13.75
CA GLU A 146 -2.72 -21.14 14.29
C GLU A 146 -3.80 -21.12 15.38
N ALA A 147 -3.71 -20.19 16.32
CA ALA A 147 -4.70 -20.03 17.39
C ALA A 147 -6.11 -19.69 16.85
N LEU A 148 -6.20 -19.11 15.65
CA LEU A 148 -7.45 -18.77 14.97
C LEU A 148 -7.95 -19.86 14.00
N ASP A 149 -7.29 -21.03 13.92
CA ASP A 149 -7.58 -22.10 12.94
C ASP A 149 -7.56 -21.62 11.47
N LEU A 150 -6.66 -20.67 11.17
CA LEU A 150 -6.49 -20.11 9.82
C LEU A 150 -5.33 -20.74 9.03
N VAL A 151 -4.61 -21.70 9.61
CA VAL A 151 -3.46 -22.35 8.98
C VAL A 151 -3.85 -23.71 8.40
N HIS A 152 -3.29 -24.04 7.25
CA HIS A 152 -3.44 -25.35 6.61
C HIS A 152 -2.07 -25.94 6.28
N ASP A 153 -1.82 -27.17 6.76
CA ASP A 153 -0.55 -27.88 6.57
C ASP A 153 -0.51 -28.76 5.30
N GLY A 154 -1.59 -28.80 4.50
CA GLY A 154 -1.72 -29.62 3.30
C GLY A 154 -1.39 -28.91 1.97
N GLY A 155 -1.07 -29.69 0.94
CA GLY A 155 -0.83 -29.22 -0.42
C GLY A 155 -2.09 -29.27 -1.28
N ASN A 156 -2.95 -28.26 -1.18
CA ASN A 156 -3.95 -27.99 -2.21
C ASN A 156 -3.44 -26.90 -3.15
N ALA A 157 -3.68 -27.08 -4.45
CA ALA A 157 -3.27 -26.15 -5.48
C ALA A 157 -3.90 -24.76 -5.23
N CYS A 158 -3.06 -23.72 -5.24
CA CYS A 158 -3.49 -22.34 -5.27
C CYS A 158 -4.54 -22.17 -6.39
N PRO A 159 -5.68 -21.51 -6.14
CA PRO A 159 -6.63 -21.22 -7.21
C PRO A 159 -5.92 -20.52 -8.37
N PRO A 160 -6.09 -20.99 -9.63
CA PRO A 160 -5.47 -20.35 -10.78
C PRO A 160 -5.90 -18.87 -10.86
N GLY A 161 -4.94 -17.98 -11.07
CA GLY A 161 -5.16 -16.53 -11.12
C GLY A 161 -5.07 -15.79 -9.78
N PHE A 162 -4.99 -16.50 -8.64
CA PHE A 162 -4.69 -15.90 -7.33
C PHE A 162 -3.19 -15.75 -7.07
N HIS A 163 -2.37 -15.90 -8.12
CA HIS A 163 -0.92 -15.81 -8.03
C HIS A 163 -0.51 -14.40 -7.59
N GLU A 164 -0.14 -14.32 -6.31
CA GLU A 164 0.70 -13.33 -5.65
C GLU A 164 0.09 -11.99 -5.24
N GLY A 165 -1.11 -11.61 -5.70
CA GLY A 165 -1.73 -10.36 -5.23
C GLY A 165 -0.91 -9.11 -5.58
N ARG A 166 -0.20 -9.18 -6.71
CA ARG A 166 0.69 -8.14 -7.19
C ARG A 166 0.05 -7.41 -8.38
N ALA A 167 0.25 -6.11 -8.45
CA ALA A 167 -0.01 -5.32 -9.65
C ALA A 167 1.32 -5.08 -10.35
N GLU A 168 1.28 -5.12 -11.67
CA GLU A 168 2.36 -4.65 -12.52
C GLU A 168 2.05 -3.19 -12.91
N VAL A 169 2.99 -2.29 -12.63
CA VAL A 169 2.94 -0.91 -13.15
C VAL A 169 4.11 -0.70 -14.08
N VAL A 170 3.83 -0.39 -15.34
CA VAL A 170 4.84 -0.03 -16.34
C VAL A 170 4.68 1.45 -16.64
N ALA A 171 5.68 2.25 -16.30
CA ALA A 171 5.69 3.70 -16.53
C ALA A 171 6.76 4.06 -17.55
N ARG A 172 6.42 4.90 -18.53
CA ARG A 172 7.28 5.33 -19.64
C ARG A 172 7.16 6.84 -19.85
N ALA A 173 8.28 7.54 -20.04
CA ALA A 173 8.29 8.97 -20.39
C ALA A 173 9.64 9.33 -21.05
N GLY A 174 9.64 9.76 -22.31
CA GLY A 174 10.88 9.99 -23.06
C GLY A 174 11.77 8.74 -23.08
N THR A 175 12.97 8.81 -22.49
CA THR A 175 13.91 7.66 -22.35
C THR A 175 13.70 6.83 -21.08
N TYR A 176 12.83 7.27 -20.17
CA TYR A 176 12.55 6.55 -18.92
C TYR A 176 11.55 5.41 -19.17
N SER A 177 11.85 4.23 -18.65
CA SER A 177 10.96 3.07 -18.60
C SER A 177 11.24 2.26 -17.33
N GLU A 178 10.23 2.03 -16.50
CA GLU A 178 10.36 1.25 -15.26
C GLU A 178 9.13 0.36 -15.06
N ALA A 179 9.34 -0.83 -14.48
CA ALA A 179 8.30 -1.78 -14.12
C ALA A 179 8.34 -2.06 -12.62
N PHE A 180 7.19 -1.97 -11.95
CA PHE A 180 7.05 -2.22 -10.52
C PHE A 180 6.12 -3.39 -10.28
N GLU A 181 6.51 -4.29 -9.39
CA GLU A 181 5.60 -5.25 -8.77
C GLU A 181 5.15 -4.71 -7.41
N VAL A 182 3.84 -4.48 -7.27
CA VAL A 182 3.27 -3.85 -6.08
C VAL A 182 2.38 -4.84 -5.35
N PRO A 183 2.61 -5.16 -4.07
CA PRO A 183 1.65 -5.91 -3.27
C PRO A 183 0.37 -5.05 -3.09
N VAL A 184 -0.71 -5.39 -3.80
CA VAL A 184 -1.91 -4.53 -3.97
C VAL A 184 -2.90 -4.65 -2.81
N PHE A 185 -2.43 -4.98 -1.61
CA PHE A 185 -3.33 -5.19 -0.48
C PHE A 185 -3.09 -4.31 0.74
N LEU A 186 -2.13 -3.40 0.62
CA LEU A 186 -1.85 -2.37 1.61
C LEU A 186 -2.07 -1.04 0.93
N ASP A 187 -3.10 -0.29 1.37
CA ASP A 187 -3.37 1.06 0.85
C ASP A 187 -2.09 1.90 0.85
N GLU A 188 -1.30 1.75 1.91
CA GLU A 188 -0.04 2.44 2.10
C GLU A 188 0.97 2.14 0.98
N ASN A 189 1.10 0.89 0.55
CA ASN A 189 2.04 0.51 -0.53
C ASN A 189 1.55 1.03 -1.87
N VAL A 190 0.24 0.95 -2.12
CA VAL A 190 -0.37 1.49 -3.34
C VAL A 190 -0.12 3.00 -3.42
N GLU A 191 -0.32 3.73 -2.33
CA GLU A 191 -0.11 5.18 -2.29
C GLU A 191 1.39 5.56 -2.42
N GLN A 192 2.29 4.81 -1.76
CA GLN A 192 3.74 4.99 -1.91
C GLN A 192 4.20 4.83 -3.36
N VAL A 193 3.75 3.76 -4.03
CA VAL A 193 4.12 3.50 -5.43
C VAL A 193 3.45 4.50 -6.36
N ALA A 194 2.18 4.85 -6.14
CA ALA A 194 1.51 5.86 -6.94
C ALA A 194 2.22 7.22 -6.89
N ALA A 195 2.63 7.65 -5.70
CA ALA A 195 3.42 8.87 -5.51
C ALA A 195 4.80 8.78 -6.18
N LEU A 196 5.49 7.64 -6.05
CA LEU A 196 6.78 7.40 -6.70
C LEU A 196 6.67 7.51 -8.23
N VAL A 197 5.72 6.80 -8.83
CA VAL A 197 5.47 6.80 -10.28
C VAL A 197 5.17 8.22 -10.76
N ALA A 198 4.29 8.94 -10.07
CA ALA A 198 3.95 10.32 -10.42
C ALA A 198 5.17 11.26 -10.37
N CYS A 199 5.99 11.19 -9.32
CA CYS A 199 7.22 11.99 -9.23
C CYS A 199 8.22 11.66 -10.36
N ARG A 200 8.41 10.38 -10.67
CA ARG A 200 9.34 9.94 -11.72
C ARG A 200 8.92 10.43 -13.10
N LEU A 201 7.63 10.32 -13.43
CA LEU A 201 7.08 10.82 -14.71
C LEU A 201 7.22 12.33 -14.85
N LEU A 202 7.16 13.07 -13.75
CA LEU A 202 7.41 14.51 -13.70
C LEU A 202 8.91 14.87 -13.72
N GLY A 203 9.81 13.89 -13.93
CA GLY A 203 11.26 14.11 -13.99
C GLY A 203 11.87 14.50 -12.64
N ARG A 204 11.20 14.20 -11.52
CA ARG A 204 11.66 14.58 -10.19
C ARG A 204 12.54 13.51 -9.60
N GLU A 205 13.66 13.94 -9.01
CA GLU A 205 14.46 13.06 -8.18
C GLU A 205 13.71 12.72 -6.89
N VAL A 206 13.46 11.44 -6.70
CA VAL A 206 12.82 10.90 -5.50
C VAL A 206 13.56 9.66 -5.03
N SER A 207 13.63 9.50 -3.71
CA SER A 207 14.13 8.26 -3.11
C SER A 207 13.10 7.15 -3.28
N THR A 208 13.58 5.92 -3.46
CA THR A 208 12.73 4.73 -3.35
C THR A 208 12.06 4.71 -1.98
N PRO A 209 10.73 4.50 -1.90
CA PRO A 209 10.04 4.44 -0.61
C PRO A 209 10.59 3.30 0.25
N PRO A 210 10.59 3.45 1.58
CA PRO A 210 10.89 2.34 2.46
C PRO A 210 9.83 1.25 2.26
N ARG A 211 10.26 -0.02 2.28
CA ARG A 211 9.33 -1.16 2.31
C ARG A 211 8.36 -0.97 3.47
N LEU A 212 7.07 -1.16 3.22
CA LEU A 212 6.06 -1.06 4.25
C LEU A 212 5.14 -2.29 4.22
N VAL A 213 4.92 -2.85 5.40
CA VAL A 213 3.94 -3.90 5.63
C VAL A 213 3.19 -3.55 6.89
N VAL A 214 1.85 -3.52 6.83
CA VAL A 214 0.99 -3.28 8.00
C VAL A 214 -0.19 -4.25 7.95
N LEU A 215 -0.26 -5.17 8.89
CA LEU A 215 -1.33 -6.16 9.01
C LEU A 215 -2.15 -5.87 10.27
N ASP A 216 -3.44 -5.61 10.08
CA ASP A 216 -4.39 -5.40 11.19
C ASP A 216 -5.12 -6.72 11.47
N ALA A 217 -4.86 -7.31 12.64
CA ALA A 217 -5.49 -8.54 13.11
C ALA A 217 -6.64 -8.31 14.10
N GLY A 218 -7.16 -7.08 14.20
CA GLY A 218 -8.19 -6.68 15.15
C GLY A 218 -7.58 -6.08 16.40
N ASP A 219 -7.10 -6.93 17.32
CA ASP A 219 -6.55 -6.47 18.60
C ASP A 219 -5.05 -6.14 18.53
N ARG A 220 -4.37 -6.65 17.51
CA ARG A 220 -2.95 -6.45 17.28
C ARG A 220 -2.69 -5.96 15.86
N VAL A 221 -1.68 -5.12 15.74
CA VAL A 221 -1.14 -4.65 14.46
C VAL A 221 0.29 -5.13 14.35
N PHE A 222 0.58 -5.85 13.26
CA PHE A 222 1.92 -6.29 12.89
C PHE A 222 2.44 -5.33 11.82
N PHE A 223 3.67 -4.86 11.95
CA PHE A 223 4.19 -3.93 10.97
C PHE A 223 5.70 -4.05 10.76
N GLU A 224 6.14 -3.70 9.55
CA GLU A 224 7.54 -3.49 9.19
C GLU A 224 7.64 -2.30 8.26
N VAL A 225 8.52 -1.37 8.59
CA VAL A 225 8.82 -0.17 7.80
C VAL A 225 10.32 -0.10 7.57
N GLY A 226 10.75 0.10 6.33
CA GLY A 226 12.16 0.24 5.96
C GLY A 226 12.91 -1.08 5.84
N ALA A 227 14.20 -1.03 6.12
CA ALA A 227 15.12 -2.15 5.97
C ALA A 227 14.90 -3.25 7.02
N LEU A 228 15.04 -4.51 6.58
CA LEU A 228 14.97 -5.69 7.46
C LEU A 228 16.21 -5.86 8.36
N GLY A 229 17.33 -5.24 7.97
CA GLY A 229 18.62 -5.37 8.66
C GLY A 229 19.35 -4.02 8.73
N GLY A 230 20.29 -3.95 9.66
CA GLY A 230 21.15 -2.79 9.87
C GLY A 230 22.32 -3.14 10.78
N ASP A 231 23.19 -2.17 11.02
CA ASP A 231 24.41 -2.35 11.81
C ASP A 231 24.13 -2.52 13.30
N SER A 232 23.02 -1.97 13.77
CA SER A 232 22.59 -2.06 15.17
C SER A 232 21.08 -1.97 15.27
N SER A 233 20.52 -2.49 16.37
CA SER A 233 19.09 -2.35 16.63
C SER A 233 18.77 -2.37 18.11
N VAL A 234 17.69 -1.69 18.49
CA VAL A 234 17.16 -1.64 19.86
C VAL A 234 15.74 -2.17 19.84
N LYS A 235 15.42 -3.11 20.75
CA LYS A 235 14.07 -3.64 20.94
C LYS A 235 13.47 -3.02 22.20
N LEU A 236 12.32 -2.39 22.04
CA LEU A 236 11.53 -1.76 23.09
C LEU A 236 10.25 -2.55 23.30
N ARG A 237 9.89 -2.81 24.55
CA ARG A 237 8.57 -3.35 24.88
C ARG A 237 7.54 -2.24 24.75
N VAL A 238 6.40 -2.55 24.12
CA VAL A 238 5.29 -1.60 23.94
C VAL A 238 4.01 -2.27 24.42
N GLY A 239 3.44 -1.75 25.51
CA GLY A 239 2.30 -2.37 26.17
C GLY A 239 2.64 -3.73 26.80
N GLU A 240 1.60 -4.55 27.01
CA GLU A 240 1.72 -5.81 27.74
C GLU A 240 2.36 -6.92 26.90
N SER A 241 1.94 -7.03 25.63
CA SER A 241 2.35 -8.13 24.74
C SER A 241 3.02 -7.68 23.44
N GLY A 242 3.23 -6.36 23.28
CA GLY A 242 3.82 -5.78 22.09
C GLY A 242 5.30 -5.43 22.22
N PHE A 243 5.94 -5.23 21.08
CA PHE A 243 7.29 -4.72 20.98
C PHE A 243 7.48 -3.92 19.70
N VAL A 244 8.50 -3.06 19.71
CA VAL A 244 9.00 -2.35 18.54
C VAL A 244 10.52 -2.50 18.51
N ARG A 245 11.07 -2.88 17.37
CA ARG A 245 12.49 -2.86 17.09
C ARG A 245 12.81 -1.71 16.15
N VAL A 246 13.75 -0.87 16.54
CA VAL A 246 14.31 0.21 15.71
C VAL A 246 15.66 -0.25 15.20
N VAL A 247 15.88 -0.12 13.90
CA VAL A 247 17.08 -0.57 13.18
C VAL A 247 17.85 0.67 12.69
N TYR A 248 19.12 0.76 13.06
CA TYR A 248 20.00 1.86 12.71
C TYR A 248 21.14 1.37 11.81
N SER A 249 21.46 2.15 10.78
CA SER A 249 22.63 1.93 9.95
C SER A 249 23.68 3.04 10.15
N ARG A 250 24.90 2.62 10.48
CA ARG A 250 26.09 3.47 10.56
C ARG A 250 26.48 4.00 9.18
N SER A 251 26.40 3.16 8.14
CA SER A 251 26.72 3.57 6.76
C SER A 251 25.85 4.74 6.28
N TYR A 252 24.57 4.74 6.66
CA TYR A 252 23.65 5.84 6.34
C TYR A 252 23.52 6.89 7.46
N GLY A 253 24.18 6.69 8.59
CA GLY A 253 24.09 7.57 9.76
C GLY A 253 22.68 7.80 10.30
N ARG A 254 21.75 6.84 10.13
CA ARG A 254 20.33 7.05 10.42
C ARG A 254 19.56 5.77 10.76
N ILE A 255 18.34 5.96 11.28
CA ILE A 255 17.34 4.89 11.41
C ILE A 255 16.91 4.48 10.00
N VAL A 256 17.02 3.19 9.70
CA VAL A 256 16.70 2.61 8.39
C VAL A 256 15.50 1.69 8.42
N GLY A 257 15.04 1.27 9.60
CA GLY A 257 13.83 0.47 9.71
C GLY A 257 13.22 0.45 11.10
N VAL A 258 11.92 0.19 11.17
CA VAL A 258 11.16 -0.02 12.40
C VAL A 258 10.19 -1.18 12.17
N ARG A 259 10.14 -2.13 13.10
CA ARG A 259 9.23 -3.29 13.00
C ARG A 259 8.69 -3.71 14.33
N GLY A 260 7.53 -4.34 14.36
CA GLY A 260 6.97 -4.78 15.64
C GLY A 260 5.57 -5.35 15.57
N VAL A 261 5.08 -5.65 16.77
CA VAL A 261 3.71 -6.07 17.04
C VAL A 261 3.21 -5.21 18.18
N VAL A 262 2.07 -4.55 18.01
CA VAL A 262 1.52 -3.65 19.03
C VAL A 262 0.02 -3.84 19.18
N ASP A 263 -0.49 -3.55 20.37
CA ASP A 263 -1.94 -3.46 20.59
C ASP A 263 -2.55 -2.42 19.65
N ARG A 264 -3.73 -2.70 19.09
CA ARG A 264 -4.41 -1.83 18.11
C ARG A 264 -4.62 -0.40 18.62
N ARG A 265 -4.88 -0.25 19.93
CA ARG A 265 -5.06 1.05 20.62
C ARG A 265 -3.79 1.91 20.64
N LEU A 266 -2.60 1.30 20.58
CA LEU A 266 -1.31 2.00 20.57
C LEU A 266 -0.77 2.18 19.14
N ALA A 267 -1.34 1.46 18.17
CA ALA A 267 -0.81 1.36 16.82
C ALA A 267 -0.65 2.73 16.15
N GLU A 268 -1.62 3.63 16.26
CA GLU A 268 -1.57 4.94 15.60
C GLU A 268 -0.34 5.75 16.04
N GLY A 269 -0.15 5.95 17.36
CA GLY A 269 0.99 6.70 17.88
C GLY A 269 2.34 6.03 17.60
N VAL A 270 2.39 4.69 17.64
CA VAL A 270 3.61 3.93 17.31
C VAL A 270 3.97 4.05 15.84
N LEU A 271 2.99 3.90 14.96
CA LEU A 271 3.19 3.98 13.52
C LEU A 271 3.58 5.41 13.11
N ASP A 272 2.95 6.44 13.67
CA ASP A 272 3.30 7.85 13.46
C ASP A 272 4.76 8.14 13.87
N SER A 273 5.14 7.69 15.07
CA SER A 273 6.51 7.82 15.55
C SER A 273 7.50 7.07 14.64
N SER A 274 7.13 5.89 14.17
CA SER A 274 7.97 5.07 13.29
C SER A 274 8.23 5.74 11.94
N VAL A 275 7.18 6.29 11.32
CA VAL A 275 7.29 7.03 10.06
C VAL A 275 8.11 8.30 10.26
N THR A 276 7.83 9.06 11.33
CA THR A 276 8.59 10.30 11.66
C THR A 276 10.08 10.02 11.83
N LEU A 277 10.45 8.95 12.54
CA LEU A 277 11.85 8.54 12.73
C LEU A 277 12.55 8.20 11.41
N LEU A 278 11.85 7.66 10.43
CA LEU A 278 12.40 7.36 9.11
C LEU A 278 12.49 8.59 8.20
N LEU A 279 11.71 9.63 8.50
CA LEU A 279 11.64 10.86 7.70
C LEU A 279 12.61 11.96 8.16
N SER A 280 13.14 11.89 9.39
CA SER A 280 13.68 13.04 10.14
C SER A 280 14.94 13.75 9.61
N HIS A 281 15.48 13.41 8.42
CA HIS A 281 16.81 13.91 8.00
C HIS A 281 17.00 14.33 6.53
N GLU A 282 15.97 14.57 5.69
CA GLU A 282 16.18 15.00 4.28
C GLU A 282 15.10 15.95 3.72
N GLU A 283 15.33 16.44 2.49
CA GLU A 283 14.45 17.30 1.68
C GLU A 283 13.03 16.73 1.50
N LEU A 284 12.03 17.59 1.68
CA LEU A 284 10.62 17.21 1.71
C LEU A 284 10.13 16.58 0.39
N CYS A 285 10.54 17.11 -0.77
CA CYS A 285 10.10 16.57 -2.06
C CYS A 285 10.66 15.15 -2.32
N ARG A 286 11.83 14.82 -1.78
CA ARG A 286 12.39 13.46 -1.87
C ARG A 286 11.63 12.46 -0.99
N LYS A 287 10.96 12.93 0.06
CA LYS A 287 10.16 12.14 1.01
C LYS A 287 8.71 11.91 0.61
N VAL A 288 8.22 12.50 -0.48
CA VAL A 288 6.82 12.38 -0.93
C VAL A 288 6.34 10.92 -1.00
N PRO A 289 7.09 9.96 -1.59
CA PRO A 289 6.68 8.56 -1.58
C PRO A 289 6.50 8.02 -0.16
N ALA A 290 7.45 8.26 0.75
CA ALA A 290 7.36 7.80 2.14
C ALA A 290 6.18 8.45 2.91
N LEU A 291 5.85 9.71 2.60
CA LEU A 291 4.71 10.42 3.21
C LEU A 291 3.35 9.93 2.71
N ALA A 292 3.28 9.30 1.53
CA ALA A 292 2.01 8.86 0.93
C ALA A 292 1.24 7.85 1.81
N VAL A 293 1.96 7.14 2.68
CA VAL A 293 1.45 6.22 3.71
C VAL A 293 0.36 6.85 4.57
N ALA A 294 0.42 8.17 4.81
CA ALA A 294 -0.51 8.86 5.70
C ALA A 294 -1.98 8.84 5.25
N ARG A 295 -2.22 8.53 3.98
CA ARG A 295 -3.59 8.45 3.42
C ARG A 295 -4.34 7.20 3.87
N SER A 296 -3.63 6.25 4.46
CA SER A 296 -4.24 5.12 5.13
C SER A 296 -5.06 5.58 6.33
N SER A 297 -6.26 5.00 6.51
CA SER A 297 -7.08 5.21 7.71
C SER A 297 -6.36 4.89 9.04
N LEU A 298 -5.27 4.09 9.02
CA LEU A 298 -4.44 3.86 10.21
C LEU A 298 -3.63 5.11 10.61
N PHE A 299 -3.33 5.97 9.64
CA PHE A 299 -2.56 7.20 9.81
C PHE A 299 -3.41 8.47 9.55
N GLU A 300 -4.65 8.33 9.09
CA GLU A 300 -5.55 9.45 8.77
C GLU A 300 -5.87 10.30 10.01
N GLY A 301 -5.84 9.70 11.21
CA GLY A 301 -5.94 10.42 12.48
C GLY A 301 -4.75 11.35 12.75
N CYS A 302 -3.58 11.12 12.15
CA CYS A 302 -2.36 11.88 12.39
C CYS A 302 -2.43 13.30 11.76
N ALA A 303 -2.88 14.28 12.54
CA ALA A 303 -3.00 15.67 12.12
C ALA A 303 -1.67 16.26 11.61
N VAL A 304 -0.55 15.91 12.25
CA VAL A 304 0.80 16.37 11.86
C VAL A 304 1.15 15.86 10.46
N LEU A 305 1.00 14.55 10.23
CA LEU A 305 1.35 13.92 8.96
C LEU A 305 0.46 14.41 7.81
N ARG A 306 -0.84 14.66 8.07
CA ARG A 306 -1.74 15.34 7.12
C ARG A 306 -1.29 16.77 6.81
N GLY A 307 -0.89 17.53 7.83
CA GLY A 307 -0.34 18.89 7.65
C GLY A 307 0.94 18.89 6.81
N LEU A 308 1.86 17.96 7.10
CA LEU A 308 3.10 17.77 6.35
C LEU A 308 2.83 17.40 4.89
N LEU A 309 1.87 16.51 4.63
CA LEU A 309 1.47 16.18 3.25
C LEU A 309 0.87 17.36 2.51
N GLY A 310 0.02 18.14 3.17
CA GLY A 310 -0.57 19.35 2.58
C GLY A 310 0.48 20.40 2.25
N LEU A 311 1.46 20.60 3.14
CA LEU A 311 2.61 21.48 2.91
C LEU A 311 3.53 20.95 1.81
N ALA A 312 3.85 19.65 1.81
CA ALA A 312 4.70 19.01 0.81
C ALA A 312 4.11 19.10 -0.59
N ALA A 313 2.82 18.81 -0.73
CA ALA A 313 2.13 18.95 -2.00
C ALA A 313 2.24 20.38 -2.55
N ARG A 314 2.15 21.41 -1.70
CA ARG A 314 2.32 22.81 -2.10
C ARG A 314 3.76 23.17 -2.47
N LEU A 315 4.74 22.67 -1.71
CA LEU A 315 6.16 22.99 -1.93
C LEU A 315 6.75 22.34 -3.18
N CYS A 316 6.11 21.28 -3.67
CA CYS A 316 6.53 20.63 -4.90
C CYS A 316 5.66 21.05 -6.11
N ILE A 317 4.82 22.09 -6.05
CA ILE A 317 4.12 22.67 -7.22
C ILE A 317 4.84 23.95 -7.63
#